data_AF-A0A7J0G626-F1
#
_entry.id   AF-A0A7J0G626-F1
#
_cell.length_a   1.000
_cell.length_b   1.000
_cell.length_c   1.000
_cell.angle_alpha   90.00
_cell.angle_beta   90.00
_cell.angle_gamma   90.00
#
_symmetry.space_group_name_H-M   'P 1'
#
loop_
_entity.id
_entity.type
_entity.pdbx_description
1 polymer ?
#
loop_
_entity_poly.entity_id
_entity_poly.type
_entity_poly.pdbx_seq_one_letter_code
_entity_poly.pdbx_strand_id
1 'polypeptide(L)'
;MDSRRGMQILRPFSEMGFRIIPISPDFDYLFKHTMAESWFGKLKRGHIDPGGVSLGQNLSNLLRLALLYKYGGVYLDTDVIVLKSFTKLRNSIGAQTIDLETRNWSRLNNAVMVFDKNHPLLSKFIEEFALTFNGNKWGHNGPYLVSRVISRLQGRNECHHLNVLNPIAFYPVDWSQIRGLFRGPRNGTHSKWLRGKLNHIRERSYAVHLWNRQSKKLVIEEGSIVGRIMGDCCVFLQFNGVEFVSIK
;
A
#
# COMPACT_ATOMS: atom_id res chain seq x y z
N MET A 1 6.99 16.38 -0.46
CA MET A 1 6.81 16.46 -1.94
C MET A 1 6.18 17.79 -2.37
N ASP A 2 5.64 18.57 -1.44
CA ASP A 2 5.07 19.91 -1.62
C ASP A 2 6.13 21.03 -1.56
N SER A 3 7.41 20.67 -1.56
CA SER A 3 8.52 21.61 -1.68
C SER A 3 8.79 21.98 -3.13
N ARG A 4 9.59 23.04 -3.36
CA ARG A 4 10.03 23.44 -4.71
C ARG A 4 10.64 22.27 -5.50
N ARG A 5 11.49 21.47 -4.86
CA ARG A 5 12.09 20.27 -5.46
C ARG A 5 11.03 19.22 -5.81
N GLY A 6 10.06 18.98 -4.93
CA GLY A 6 8.99 18.04 -5.20
C GLY A 6 8.07 18.48 -6.34
N MET A 7 7.78 19.78 -6.45
CA MET A 7 7.05 20.34 -7.60
C MET A 7 7.81 20.15 -8.91
N GLN A 8 9.14 20.26 -8.92
CA GLN A 8 9.96 19.96 -10.10
C GLN A 8 9.86 18.49 -10.49
N ILE A 9 9.87 17.58 -9.52
CA ILE A 9 9.71 16.12 -9.76
C ILE A 9 8.33 15.81 -10.36
N LEU A 10 7.28 16.51 -9.91
CA LEU A 10 5.90 16.26 -10.34
C LEU A 10 5.49 17.04 -11.60
N ARG A 11 6.25 18.06 -11.99
CA ARG A 11 5.96 18.93 -13.14
C ARG A 11 5.66 18.15 -14.43
N PRO A 12 6.44 17.12 -14.82
CA PRO A 12 6.16 16.39 -16.06
C PRO A 12 4.76 15.77 -16.09
N PHE A 13 4.24 15.31 -14.95
CA PHE A 13 2.90 14.74 -14.86
C PHE A 13 1.83 15.81 -15.09
N SER A 14 1.98 16.99 -14.48
CA SER A 14 1.05 18.11 -14.70
C SER A 14 1.04 18.59 -16.15
N GLU A 15 2.21 18.63 -16.79
CA GLU A 15 2.36 18.99 -18.22
C GLU A 15 1.65 17.97 -19.14
N MET A 16 1.55 16.71 -18.73
CA MET A 16 0.78 15.67 -19.42
C MET A 16 -0.73 15.68 -19.08
N GLY A 17 -1.20 16.67 -18.32
CA GLY A 17 -2.61 16.83 -17.97
C GLY A 17 -3.07 16.00 -16.77
N PHE A 18 -2.17 15.33 -16.04
CA PHE A 18 -2.53 14.66 -14.79
C PHE A 18 -2.81 15.68 -13.68
N ARG A 19 -3.91 15.47 -12.95
CA ARG A 19 -4.26 16.27 -11.77
C ARG A 19 -3.49 15.76 -10.56
N ILE A 20 -2.42 16.45 -10.20
CA ILE A 20 -1.55 16.09 -9.07
C ILE A 20 -1.42 17.28 -8.14
N ILE A 21 -1.60 17.03 -6.84
CA ILE A 21 -1.41 18.03 -5.79
C ILE A 21 -0.55 17.38 -4.71
N PRO A 22 0.72 17.80 -4.53
CA PRO A 22 1.50 17.38 -3.38
C PRO A 22 1.10 18.19 -2.15
N ILE A 23 0.92 17.52 -1.01
CA ILE A 23 0.45 18.14 0.23
C ILE A 23 1.27 17.58 1.41
N SER A 24 1.81 18.45 2.26
CA SER A 24 2.25 18.04 3.61
C SER A 24 1.03 17.76 4.49
N PRO A 25 0.95 16.59 5.13
CA PRO A 25 -0.20 16.24 5.94
C PRO A 25 -0.31 17.16 7.17
N ASP A 26 -1.42 17.86 7.29
CA ASP A 26 -1.82 18.53 8.52
C ASP A 26 -2.48 17.49 9.44
N PHE A 27 -1.68 16.92 10.36
CA PHE A 27 -2.14 15.88 11.27
C PHE A 27 -3.20 16.38 12.26
N ASP A 28 -3.12 17.64 12.71
CA ASP A 28 -4.10 18.18 13.65
C ASP A 28 -5.47 18.30 12.98
N TYR A 29 -5.51 18.76 11.72
CA TYR A 29 -6.73 18.77 10.93
C TYR A 29 -7.22 17.35 10.58
N LEU A 30 -6.33 16.45 10.15
CA LEU A 30 -6.70 15.11 9.70
C LEU A 30 -7.23 14.23 10.83
N PHE A 31 -6.71 14.39 12.04
CA PHE A 31 -7.10 13.57 13.18
C PHE A 31 -8.26 14.15 13.99
N LYS A 32 -8.61 15.42 13.78
CA LYS A 32 -9.69 16.11 14.46
C LYS A 32 -10.98 15.27 14.49
N HIS A 33 -11.62 15.20 15.66
CA HIS A 33 -12.84 14.42 15.90
C HIS A 33 -12.69 12.90 15.71
N THR A 34 -11.47 12.39 15.86
CA THR A 34 -11.20 10.94 15.91
C THR A 34 -10.33 10.60 17.12
N MET A 35 -10.27 9.32 17.50
CA MET A 35 -9.39 8.87 18.60
C MET A 35 -7.90 9.15 18.33
N ALA A 36 -7.50 9.32 17.06
CA ALA A 36 -6.15 9.70 16.68
C ALA A 36 -5.72 11.06 17.23
N GLU A 37 -6.65 12.00 17.43
CA GLU A 37 -6.36 13.34 17.96
C GLU A 37 -5.75 13.26 19.36
N SER A 38 -6.40 12.47 20.23
CA SER A 38 -5.92 12.24 21.60
C SER A 38 -4.59 11.49 21.61
N TRP A 39 -4.46 10.45 20.79
CA TRP A 39 -3.20 9.69 20.66
C TRP A 39 -2.05 10.58 20.18
N PHE A 40 -2.25 11.37 19.13
CA PHE A 40 -1.24 12.26 18.57
C PHE A 40 -0.85 13.37 19.54
N GLY A 41 -1.82 13.93 20.27
CA GLY A 41 -1.55 14.88 21.35
C GLY A 41 -0.68 14.28 22.47
N LYS A 42 -0.95 13.04 22.89
CA LYS A 42 -0.14 12.33 23.89
C LYS A 42 1.26 12.02 23.37
N LEU A 43 1.40 11.62 22.11
CA LEU A 43 2.69 11.44 21.44
C LEU A 43 3.51 12.73 21.42
N LYS A 44 2.92 13.86 21.01
CA LYS A 44 3.60 15.18 20.97
C LYS A 44 4.11 15.62 22.35
N ARG A 45 3.42 15.23 23.42
CA ARG A 45 3.81 15.51 24.82
C ARG A 45 4.80 14.51 25.41
N GLY A 46 5.21 13.48 24.66
CA GLY A 46 6.12 12.44 25.16
C GLY A 46 5.46 11.42 26.09
N HIS A 47 4.13 11.35 26.15
CA HIS A 47 3.39 10.37 26.96
C HIS A 47 3.18 9.02 26.26
N ILE A 48 3.60 8.91 25.00
CA ILE A 48 3.57 7.66 24.24
C ILE A 48 4.99 7.40 23.76
N ASP A 49 5.52 6.22 24.09
CA ASP A 49 6.78 5.73 23.54
C ASP A 49 6.59 5.46 22.02
N PRO A 50 7.31 6.16 21.13
CA PRO A 50 7.24 5.91 19.70
C PRO A 50 7.79 4.53 19.30
N GLY A 51 8.58 3.90 20.18
CA GLY A 51 9.20 2.59 20.01
C GLY A 51 10.32 2.54 18.98
N GLY A 52 10.83 1.33 18.73
CA GLY A 52 11.96 1.08 17.82
C GLY A 52 11.61 1.03 16.32
N VAL A 53 10.33 0.89 15.96
CA VAL A 53 9.89 1.02 14.56
C VAL A 53 9.79 2.49 14.21
N SER A 54 10.26 2.87 13.01
CA SER A 54 10.24 4.26 12.52
C SER A 54 8.92 4.96 12.79
N LEU A 55 9.00 6.12 13.46
CA LEU A 55 7.84 6.96 13.73
C LEU A 55 7.13 7.37 12.43
N GLY A 56 7.87 7.68 11.37
CA GLY A 56 7.30 8.00 10.06
C GLY A 56 6.50 6.83 9.46
N GLN A 57 6.94 5.59 9.67
CA GLN A 57 6.18 4.42 9.23
C GLN A 57 4.88 4.27 10.02
N ASN A 58 4.92 4.48 11.34
CA ASN A 58 3.73 4.42 12.19
C ASN A 58 2.75 5.57 11.88
N LEU A 59 3.24 6.79 11.66
CA LEU A 59 2.43 7.91 11.21
C LEU A 59 1.81 7.67 9.83
N SER A 60 2.54 7.05 8.90
CA SER A 60 1.98 6.65 7.59
C SER A 60 0.85 5.61 7.73
N ASN A 61 0.98 4.66 8.65
CA ASN A 61 -0.09 3.69 8.94
C ASN A 61 -1.37 4.36 9.45
N LEU A 62 -1.25 5.43 10.24
CA LEU A 62 -2.42 6.18 10.72
C LEU A 62 -2.95 7.14 9.66
N LEU A 63 -2.05 7.82 8.95
CA LEU A 63 -2.36 8.82 7.93
C LEU A 63 -3.25 8.25 6.83
N ARG A 64 -2.92 7.06 6.31
CA ARG A 64 -3.73 6.41 5.26
C ARG A 64 -5.17 6.13 5.68
N LEU A 65 -5.37 5.79 6.95
CA LEU A 65 -6.69 5.55 7.52
C LEU A 65 -7.47 6.86 7.67
N ALA A 66 -6.82 7.90 8.20
CA ALA A 66 -7.42 9.22 8.38
C ALA A 66 -7.78 9.89 7.04
N LEU A 67 -6.92 9.77 6.02
CA LEU A 67 -7.19 10.27 4.68
C LEU A 67 -8.42 9.60 4.07
N LEU A 68 -8.47 8.27 4.09
CA LEU A 68 -9.64 7.54 3.59
C LEU A 68 -10.89 7.84 4.42
N TYR A 69 -10.77 8.01 5.73
CA TYR A 69 -11.93 8.34 6.57
C TYR A 69 -12.52 9.69 6.16
N LYS A 70 -11.66 10.69 5.96
CA LYS A 70 -12.06 12.06 5.69
C LYS A 70 -12.49 12.33 4.25
N TYR A 71 -11.89 11.63 3.29
CA TYR A 71 -12.06 11.91 1.86
C TYR A 71 -12.60 10.73 1.06
N GLY A 72 -12.50 9.50 1.56
CA GLY A 72 -12.74 8.29 0.78
C GLY A 72 -11.71 8.14 -0.34
N GLY A 73 -12.05 7.29 -1.31
CA GLY A 73 -11.26 7.06 -2.51
C GLY A 73 -10.29 5.89 -2.37
N VAL A 74 -9.11 6.04 -2.99
CA VAL A 74 -8.09 5.00 -3.08
C VAL A 74 -6.83 5.48 -2.36
N TYR A 75 -6.30 4.64 -1.48
CA TYR A 75 -4.97 4.79 -0.93
C TYR A 75 -4.04 3.72 -1.50
N LEU A 76 -2.81 4.12 -1.85
CA LEU A 76 -1.73 3.28 -2.33
C LEU A 76 -0.44 3.62 -1.57
N ASP A 77 0.31 2.61 -1.11
CA ASP A 77 1.72 2.79 -0.78
C ASP A 77 2.51 3.14 -2.07
N THR A 78 3.61 3.88 -1.91
CA THR A 78 4.36 4.46 -3.04
C THR A 78 5.12 3.42 -3.89
N ASP A 79 5.26 2.21 -3.37
CA ASP A 79 5.87 1.05 -4.01
C ASP A 79 4.84 0.09 -4.61
N VAL A 80 3.66 0.58 -4.95
CA VAL A 80 2.61 -0.16 -5.68
C VAL A 80 2.59 0.27 -7.15
N ILE A 81 2.74 -0.69 -8.07
CA ILE A 81 2.53 -0.46 -9.50
C ILE A 81 1.08 -0.82 -9.85
N VAL A 82 0.32 0.15 -10.37
CA VAL A 82 -1.05 -0.07 -10.84
C VAL A 82 -1.03 -0.67 -12.24
N LEU A 83 -1.73 -1.79 -12.43
CA LEU A 83 -1.86 -2.48 -13.73
C LEU A 83 -3.24 -2.29 -14.36
N LYS A 84 -4.27 -2.07 -13.56
CA LYS A 84 -5.66 -1.92 -14.01
C LYS A 84 -6.38 -0.84 -13.24
N SER A 85 -7.41 -0.28 -13.85
CA SER A 85 -8.31 0.67 -13.20
C SER A 85 -8.96 0.09 -11.94
N PHE A 86 -9.05 0.92 -10.89
CA PHE A 86 -9.73 0.59 -9.64
C PHE A 86 -11.21 1.02 -9.64
N THR A 87 -11.72 1.55 -10.76
CA THR A 87 -13.10 2.10 -10.84
C THR A 87 -14.20 1.10 -10.50
N LYS A 88 -13.93 -0.21 -10.57
CA LYS A 88 -14.86 -1.28 -10.20
C LYS A 88 -14.75 -1.72 -8.74
N LEU A 89 -13.81 -1.16 -7.99
CA LEU A 89 -13.58 -1.50 -6.59
C LEU A 89 -14.28 -0.49 -5.68
N ARG A 90 -14.86 -0.99 -4.61
CA ARG A 90 -15.51 -0.18 -3.56
C ARG A 90 -15.41 -0.94 -2.25
N ASN A 91 -15.12 -0.23 -1.15
CA ASN A 91 -14.96 -0.80 0.19
C ASN A 91 -14.13 -2.10 0.15
N SER A 92 -12.96 -2.03 -0.49
CA SER A 92 -12.11 -3.16 -0.82
C SER A 92 -10.75 -3.09 -0.12
N ILE A 93 -10.29 -4.25 0.35
CA ILE A 93 -8.96 -4.46 0.90
C ILE A 93 -8.41 -5.80 0.42
N GLY A 94 -7.10 -5.90 0.18
CA GLY A 94 -6.49 -7.16 -0.24
C GLY A 94 -6.04 -8.04 0.92
N ALA A 95 -6.27 -9.34 0.78
CA ALA A 95 -5.58 -10.34 1.59
C ALA A 95 -4.10 -10.40 1.19
N GLN A 96 -3.18 -10.30 2.13
CA GLN A 96 -1.76 -10.55 1.87
C GLN A 96 -1.47 -12.06 1.82
N THR A 97 -2.05 -12.82 2.75
CA THR A 97 -1.87 -14.26 2.85
C THR A 97 -3.22 -14.95 3.04
N ILE A 98 -3.33 -16.16 2.52
CA ILE A 98 -4.46 -17.07 2.73
C ILE A 98 -3.95 -18.32 3.42
N ASP A 99 -4.81 -18.90 4.24
CA ASP A 99 -4.65 -20.25 4.73
C ASP A 99 -4.94 -21.25 3.60
N LEU A 100 -4.06 -22.24 3.42
CA LEU A 100 -4.12 -23.13 2.27
C LEU A 100 -5.26 -24.15 2.37
N GLU A 101 -5.63 -24.54 3.59
CA GLU A 101 -6.65 -25.53 3.87
C GLU A 101 -8.05 -24.90 3.81
N THR A 102 -8.27 -23.87 4.61
CA THR A 102 -9.58 -23.21 4.74
C THR A 102 -9.87 -22.23 3.61
N ARG A 103 -8.85 -21.83 2.84
CA ARG A 103 -8.90 -20.78 1.80
C ARG A 103 -9.31 -19.41 2.31
N ASN A 104 -9.43 -19.24 3.63
CA ASN A 104 -9.68 -17.96 4.27
C ASN A 104 -8.42 -17.11 4.29
N TRP A 105 -8.57 -15.79 4.30
CA TRP A 105 -7.42 -14.92 4.51
C TRP A 105 -6.89 -15.06 5.94
N SER A 106 -5.57 -15.05 6.10
CA SER A 106 -4.90 -15.06 7.41
C SER A 106 -4.24 -13.73 7.74
N ARG A 107 -3.94 -12.92 6.72
CA ARG A 107 -3.45 -11.54 6.84
C ARG A 107 -4.08 -10.68 5.77
N LEU A 108 -4.52 -9.51 6.16
CA LEU A 108 -4.90 -8.41 5.28
C LEU A 108 -3.80 -7.37 5.32
N ASN A 109 -3.70 -6.54 4.29
CA ASN A 109 -2.69 -5.50 4.24
C ASN A 109 -3.30 -4.18 3.74
N ASN A 110 -2.89 -3.10 4.41
CA ASN A 110 -3.34 -1.73 4.23
C ASN A 110 -2.42 -0.91 3.30
N ALA A 111 -1.64 -1.56 2.43
CA ALA A 111 -0.87 -0.90 1.36
C ALA A 111 -1.74 -0.50 0.17
N VAL A 112 -2.87 -1.19 -0.03
CA VAL A 112 -3.88 -0.83 -1.02
C VAL A 112 -5.26 -0.90 -0.36
N MET A 113 -5.98 0.22 -0.33
CA MET A 113 -7.29 0.31 0.28
C MET A 113 -8.21 1.20 -0.56
N VAL A 114 -9.44 0.75 -0.79
CA VAL A 114 -10.47 1.52 -1.50
C VAL A 114 -11.68 1.63 -0.59
N PHE A 115 -12.04 2.83 -0.14
CA PHE A 115 -13.17 2.98 0.78
C PHE A 115 -13.98 4.24 0.47
N ASP A 116 -15.28 4.14 0.73
CA ASP A 116 -16.13 5.31 0.79
C ASP A 116 -15.71 6.22 1.96
N LYS A 117 -15.94 7.52 1.77
CA LYS A 117 -15.77 8.50 2.85
C LYS A 117 -16.62 8.12 4.06
N ASN A 118 -16.09 8.33 5.25
CA ASN A 118 -16.74 8.04 6.55
C ASN A 118 -17.12 6.57 6.77
N HIS A 119 -16.55 5.62 6.02
CA HIS A 119 -16.88 4.20 6.21
C HIS A 119 -16.60 3.75 7.67
N PRO A 120 -17.55 3.06 8.36
CA PRO A 120 -17.41 2.73 9.79
C PRO A 120 -16.14 1.96 10.14
N LEU A 121 -15.71 1.02 9.29
CA LEU A 121 -14.45 0.30 9.47
C LEU A 121 -13.22 1.21 9.59
N LEU A 122 -13.16 2.32 8.86
CA LEU A 122 -12.03 3.24 8.94
C LEU A 122 -11.96 3.90 10.33
N SER A 123 -13.11 4.28 10.89
CA SER A 123 -13.18 4.76 12.27
C SER A 123 -12.71 3.69 13.25
N LYS A 124 -13.10 2.43 13.05
CA LYS A 124 -12.66 1.31 13.90
C LYS A 124 -11.17 1.00 13.78
N PHE A 125 -10.57 1.17 12.60
CA PHE A 125 -9.12 1.06 12.43
C PHE A 125 -8.37 2.19 13.15
N ILE A 126 -8.86 3.43 13.05
CA ILE A 126 -8.28 4.59 13.74
C ILE A 126 -8.37 4.42 15.27
N GLU A 127 -9.52 3.97 15.76
CA GLU A 127 -9.74 3.64 17.17
C GLU A 127 -8.77 2.55 17.65
N GLU A 128 -8.67 1.42 16.93
CA GLU A 128 -7.74 0.35 17.27
C GLU A 128 -6.28 0.83 17.27
N PHE A 129 -5.88 1.68 16.32
CA PHE A 129 -4.54 2.26 16.28
C PHE A 129 -4.27 3.05 17.55
N ALA A 130 -5.16 3.96 17.90
CA ALA A 130 -5.00 4.85 19.04
C ALA A 130 -4.95 4.11 20.38
N LEU A 131 -5.77 3.06 20.54
CA LEU A 131 -5.90 2.29 21.77
C LEU A 131 -4.80 1.25 21.96
N THR A 132 -4.32 0.65 20.88
CA THR A 132 -3.42 -0.53 20.94
C THR A 132 -2.04 -0.26 20.36
N PHE A 133 -1.70 1.00 20.10
CA PHE A 133 -0.44 1.41 19.49
C PHE A 133 0.75 0.70 20.17
N ASN A 134 1.58 0.06 19.36
CA ASN A 134 2.84 -0.51 19.83
C ASN A 134 3.95 -0.19 18.82
N GLY A 135 4.74 0.82 19.15
CA GLY A 135 5.87 1.26 18.34
C GLY A 135 7.01 0.25 18.23
N ASN A 136 7.05 -0.79 19.06
CA ASN A 136 8.11 -1.79 19.10
C ASN A 136 7.81 -3.02 18.23
N LYS A 137 6.58 -3.19 17.74
CA LYS A 137 6.16 -4.37 16.97
C LYS A 137 5.90 -4.02 15.50
N TRP A 138 6.78 -4.48 14.61
CA TRP A 138 6.60 -4.28 13.17
C TRP A 138 5.31 -4.94 12.66
N GLY A 139 4.56 -4.20 11.84
CA GLY A 139 3.28 -4.65 11.28
C GLY A 139 2.09 -4.54 12.24
N HIS A 140 2.32 -4.42 13.56
CA HIS A 140 1.26 -4.36 14.58
C HIS A 140 0.24 -3.26 14.31
N ASN A 141 0.73 -2.06 13.97
CA ASN A 141 -0.10 -0.88 13.70
C ASN A 141 -0.60 -0.76 12.25
N GLY A 142 -0.34 -1.77 11.40
CA GLY A 142 -0.69 -1.74 9.97
C GLY A 142 -1.42 -3.02 9.56
N PRO A 143 -0.80 -3.95 8.81
CA PRO A 143 -1.44 -5.18 8.36
C PRO A 143 -2.09 -6.00 9.48
N TYR A 144 -1.46 -6.09 10.66
CA TYR A 144 -2.00 -6.86 11.77
C TYR A 144 -3.20 -6.17 12.42
N LEU A 145 -3.22 -4.84 12.44
CA LEU A 145 -4.33 -4.04 12.95
C LEU A 145 -5.59 -4.26 12.10
N VAL A 146 -5.50 -4.05 10.79
CA VAL A 146 -6.67 -4.18 9.91
C VAL A 146 -7.21 -5.62 9.90
N SER A 147 -6.33 -6.62 9.95
CA SER A 147 -6.73 -8.02 10.14
C SER A 147 -7.51 -8.22 11.42
N ARG A 148 -6.95 -7.81 12.56
CA ARG A 148 -7.55 -8.07 13.87
C ARG A 148 -8.90 -7.39 14.04
N VAL A 149 -9.04 -6.17 13.52
CA VAL A 149 -10.33 -5.44 13.55
C VAL A 149 -11.37 -6.13 12.67
N ILE A 150 -11.03 -6.48 11.42
CA ILE A 150 -11.99 -7.15 10.53
C ILE A 150 -12.37 -8.53 11.06
N SER A 151 -11.42 -9.32 11.58
CA SER A 151 -11.73 -10.62 12.22
C SER A 151 -12.69 -10.45 13.39
N ARG A 152 -12.48 -9.44 14.24
CA ARG A 152 -13.34 -9.18 15.42
C ARG A 152 -14.74 -8.70 15.05
N LEU A 153 -14.88 -8.01 13.91
CA LEU A 153 -16.15 -7.44 13.44
C LEU A 153 -16.81 -8.27 12.33
N GLN A 154 -16.29 -9.46 12.03
CA GLN A 154 -16.85 -10.32 10.99
C GLN A 154 -18.32 -10.64 11.32
N GLY A 155 -19.20 -10.48 10.34
CA GLY A 155 -20.64 -10.65 10.51
C GLY A 155 -21.37 -9.48 11.19
N ARG A 156 -20.68 -8.37 11.49
CA ARG A 156 -21.31 -7.14 12.00
C ARG A 156 -21.55 -6.12 10.89
N ASN A 157 -22.46 -5.19 11.16
CA ASN A 157 -22.88 -4.13 10.22
C ASN A 157 -21.70 -3.31 9.67
N GLU A 158 -20.66 -3.06 10.46
CA GLU A 158 -19.49 -2.29 10.02
C GLU A 158 -18.73 -2.98 8.88
N CYS A 159 -18.77 -4.32 8.83
CA CYS A 159 -18.15 -5.13 7.78
C CYS A 159 -19.10 -5.39 6.61
N HIS A 160 -20.35 -4.92 6.64
CA HIS A 160 -21.26 -5.10 5.51
C HIS A 160 -20.69 -4.42 4.26
N HIS A 161 -20.77 -5.12 3.13
CA HIS A 161 -20.23 -4.67 1.84
C HIS A 161 -18.71 -4.47 1.79
N LEU A 162 -17.95 -5.00 2.78
CA LEU A 162 -16.49 -5.10 2.67
C LEU A 162 -16.14 -6.21 1.67
N ASN A 163 -15.35 -5.85 0.65
CA ASN A 163 -14.80 -6.78 -0.32
C ASN A 163 -13.35 -7.13 0.06
N VAL A 164 -13.12 -8.33 0.56
CA VAL A 164 -11.77 -8.86 0.74
C VAL A 164 -11.31 -9.53 -0.54
N LEU A 165 -10.35 -8.90 -1.22
CA LEU A 165 -9.82 -9.41 -2.49
C LEU A 165 -8.76 -10.49 -2.24
N ASN A 166 -8.72 -11.48 -3.13
CA ASN A 166 -7.70 -12.53 -3.13
C ASN A 166 -6.28 -11.93 -3.24
N PRO A 167 -5.23 -12.56 -2.66
CA PRO A 167 -3.88 -12.00 -2.72
C PRO A 167 -3.38 -11.63 -4.10
N ILE A 168 -3.74 -12.39 -5.14
CA ILE A 168 -3.32 -12.08 -6.51
C ILE A 168 -3.77 -10.68 -6.97
N ALA A 169 -4.81 -10.08 -6.38
CA ALA A 169 -5.30 -8.76 -6.77
C ALA A 169 -4.24 -7.65 -6.58
N PHE A 170 -3.47 -7.69 -5.49
CA PHE A 170 -2.49 -6.64 -5.14
C PHE A 170 -1.11 -7.18 -4.71
N TYR A 171 -1.06 -8.43 -4.23
CA TYR A 171 0.09 -9.07 -3.63
C TYR A 171 0.41 -10.39 -4.35
N PRO A 172 0.76 -10.36 -5.66
CA PRO A 172 0.94 -11.57 -6.47
C PRO A 172 2.12 -12.45 -6.05
N VAL A 173 2.98 -11.93 -5.17
CA VAL A 173 4.05 -12.64 -4.46
C VAL A 173 4.15 -12.09 -3.04
N ASP A 174 4.49 -12.98 -2.11
CA ASP A 174 4.83 -12.59 -0.73
C ASP A 174 6.17 -11.82 -0.70
N TRP A 175 6.35 -11.00 0.33
CA TRP A 175 7.56 -10.21 0.55
C TRP A 175 8.83 -11.07 0.59
N SER A 176 8.75 -12.33 1.03
CA SER A 176 9.87 -13.28 1.04
C SER A 176 10.29 -13.73 -0.36
N GLN A 177 9.38 -13.68 -1.33
CA GLN A 177 9.58 -14.17 -2.70
C GLN A 177 9.74 -13.04 -3.73
N ILE A 178 9.65 -11.78 -3.30
CA ILE A 178 9.66 -10.61 -4.20
C ILE A 178 10.89 -10.56 -5.11
N ARG A 179 12.04 -11.07 -4.65
CA ARG A 179 13.27 -11.13 -5.44
C ARG A 179 13.10 -11.88 -6.76
N GLY A 180 12.20 -12.86 -6.82
CA GLY A 180 11.90 -13.58 -8.06
C GLY A 180 11.36 -12.67 -9.17
N LEU A 181 10.66 -11.59 -8.84
CA LEU A 181 10.12 -10.67 -9.85
C LEU A 181 11.17 -9.71 -10.43
N PHE A 182 12.31 -9.53 -9.74
CA PHE A 182 13.42 -8.67 -10.15
C PHE A 182 14.48 -9.41 -10.97
N ARG A 183 14.44 -10.74 -11.00
CA ARG A 183 15.43 -11.56 -11.73
C ARG A 183 15.05 -11.75 -13.20
N GLY A 184 16.05 -11.67 -14.06
CA GLY A 184 15.97 -11.92 -15.49
C GLY A 184 16.07 -13.42 -15.80
N PRO A 185 15.82 -13.81 -17.06
CA PRO A 185 15.91 -15.20 -17.49
C PRO A 185 17.33 -15.75 -17.30
N ARG A 186 17.42 -17.01 -16.86
CA ARG A 186 18.71 -17.71 -16.64
C ARG A 186 18.92 -18.88 -17.60
N ASN A 187 17.83 -19.45 -18.09
CA ASN A 187 17.78 -20.52 -19.08
C ASN A 187 16.36 -20.57 -19.70
N GLY A 188 16.14 -21.44 -20.70
CA GLY A 188 14.86 -21.55 -21.41
C GLY A 188 13.66 -21.84 -20.49
N THR A 189 13.83 -22.71 -19.49
CA THR A 189 12.78 -23.06 -18.52
C THR A 189 12.39 -21.85 -17.66
N HIS A 190 13.38 -21.14 -17.13
CA HIS A 190 13.15 -19.92 -16.35
C HIS A 190 12.45 -18.85 -17.19
N SER A 191 12.85 -18.67 -18.46
CA SER A 191 12.18 -17.76 -19.39
C SER A 191 10.70 -18.11 -19.60
N LYS A 192 10.37 -19.40 -19.73
CA LYS A 192 8.97 -19.85 -19.87
C LYS A 192 8.17 -19.57 -18.59
N TRP A 193 8.76 -19.83 -17.43
CA TRP A 193 8.15 -19.52 -16.14
C TRP A 193 7.88 -18.02 -15.96
N LEU A 194 8.86 -17.15 -16.26
CA LEU A 194 8.72 -15.70 -16.16
C LEU A 194 7.57 -15.19 -17.03
N ARG A 195 7.45 -15.67 -18.28
CA ARG A 195 6.34 -15.34 -19.17
C ARG A 195 4.99 -15.77 -18.60
N GLY A 196 4.89 -17.01 -18.12
CA GLY A 196 3.65 -17.52 -17.52
C GLY A 196 3.24 -16.71 -16.29
N LYS A 197 4.17 -16.41 -15.38
CA LYS A 197 3.91 -15.61 -14.18
C LYS A 197 3.52 -14.17 -14.52
N LEU A 198 4.18 -13.54 -15.50
CA LEU A 198 3.84 -12.21 -15.97
C LEU A 198 2.41 -12.15 -16.54
N ASN A 199 2.04 -13.11 -17.41
CA ASN A 199 0.69 -13.19 -17.96
C ASN A 199 -0.35 -13.35 -16.87
N HIS A 200 -0.10 -14.26 -15.92
CA HIS A 200 -0.99 -14.46 -14.79
C HIS A 200 -1.16 -13.19 -13.94
N ILE A 201 -0.08 -12.45 -13.68
CA ILE A 201 -0.13 -11.17 -12.97
C ILE A 201 -0.98 -10.16 -13.75
N ARG A 202 -0.74 -9.99 -15.06
CA ARG A 202 -1.49 -9.06 -15.91
C ARG A 202 -2.98 -9.41 -16.00
N GLU A 203 -3.31 -10.70 -16.06
CA GLU A 203 -4.70 -11.16 -16.16
C GLU A 203 -5.47 -10.99 -14.85
N ARG A 204 -4.83 -11.19 -13.70
CA ARG A 204 -5.54 -11.33 -12.42
C ARG A 204 -5.32 -10.18 -11.43
N SER A 205 -4.27 -9.39 -11.60
CA SER A 205 -3.89 -8.35 -10.63
C SER A 205 -4.40 -6.98 -11.07
N TYR A 206 -4.86 -6.19 -10.10
CA TYR A 206 -5.09 -4.77 -10.25
C TYR A 206 -3.81 -3.98 -10.05
N ALA A 207 -2.94 -4.45 -9.15
CA ALA A 207 -1.67 -3.83 -8.85
C ALA A 207 -0.62 -4.85 -8.36
N VAL A 208 0.63 -4.42 -8.27
CA VAL A 208 1.75 -5.19 -7.71
C VAL A 208 2.43 -4.36 -6.63
N HIS A 209 2.32 -4.80 -5.39
CA HIS A 209 3.09 -4.25 -4.28
C HIS A 209 4.54 -4.79 -4.31
N LEU A 210 5.52 -3.89 -4.32
CA LEU A 210 6.93 -4.23 -4.49
C LEU A 210 7.68 -4.48 -3.18
N TRP A 211 7.07 -4.28 -2.02
CA TRP A 211 7.71 -4.54 -0.71
C TRP A 211 9.05 -3.79 -0.57
N ASN A 212 9.05 -2.48 -0.69
CA ASN A 212 10.26 -1.63 -0.81
C ASN A 212 11.30 -1.89 0.28
N ARG A 213 10.89 -2.25 1.51
CA ARG A 213 11.83 -2.63 2.57
C ARG A 213 12.73 -3.81 2.15
N GLN A 214 12.18 -4.77 1.41
CA GLN A 214 12.85 -5.96 0.89
C GLN A 214 13.48 -5.71 -0.49
N SER A 215 12.83 -4.92 -1.34
CA SER A 215 13.22 -4.80 -2.75
C SER A 215 14.10 -3.59 -3.09
N LYS A 216 14.21 -2.57 -2.23
CA LYS A 216 14.93 -1.32 -2.56
C LYS A 216 16.40 -1.47 -2.95
N LYS A 217 17.04 -2.58 -2.58
CA LYS A 217 18.44 -2.89 -2.91
C LYS A 217 18.58 -3.88 -4.08
N LEU A 218 17.47 -4.37 -4.62
CA LEU A 218 17.47 -5.30 -5.73
C LEU A 218 17.66 -4.54 -7.04
N VAL A 219 18.50 -5.09 -7.91
CA VAL A 219 18.65 -4.62 -9.28
C VAL A 219 17.52 -5.21 -10.11
N ILE A 220 16.88 -4.37 -10.93
CA ILE A 220 15.91 -4.83 -11.93
C ILE A 220 16.74 -5.40 -13.09
N GLU A 221 16.84 -6.73 -13.15
CA GLU A 221 17.57 -7.39 -14.23
C GLU A 221 16.78 -7.29 -15.55
N GLU A 222 17.50 -7.27 -16.66
CA GLU A 222 16.90 -7.24 -18.00
C GLU A 222 15.97 -8.43 -18.21
N GLY A 223 14.79 -8.17 -18.80
CA GLY A 223 13.79 -9.20 -19.06
C GLY A 223 13.04 -9.73 -17.82
N SER A 224 13.31 -9.19 -16.62
CA SER A 224 12.56 -9.48 -15.39
C SER A 224 11.09 -9.07 -15.46
N ILE A 225 10.27 -9.61 -14.56
CA ILE A 225 8.83 -9.31 -14.52
C ILE A 225 8.60 -7.83 -14.17
N VAL A 226 9.28 -7.30 -13.15
CA VAL A 226 9.17 -5.89 -12.78
C VAL A 226 9.64 -4.99 -13.93
N GLY A 227 10.76 -5.32 -14.59
CA GLY A 227 11.25 -4.55 -15.73
C GLY A 227 10.23 -4.49 -16.87
N ARG A 228 9.58 -5.62 -17.20
CA ARG A 228 8.52 -5.67 -18.22
C ARG A 228 7.24 -4.94 -17.81
N ILE A 229 6.87 -4.99 -16.54
CA ILE A 229 5.71 -4.25 -16.04
C ILE A 229 5.97 -2.74 -16.07
N MET A 230 7.13 -2.29 -15.60
CA MET A 230 7.50 -0.87 -15.63
C MET A 230 7.62 -0.35 -17.06
N GLY A 231 8.16 -1.14 -17.99
CA GLY A 231 8.21 -0.79 -19.41
C GLY A 231 6.84 -0.56 -20.05
N ASP A 232 5.79 -1.24 -19.59
CA ASP A 232 4.44 -1.11 -20.15
C ASP A 232 3.60 -0.04 -19.44
N CYS A 233 3.86 0.21 -18.15
CA CYS A 233 3.00 1.04 -17.29
C CYS A 233 3.59 2.41 -16.93
N CYS A 234 4.91 2.61 -17.06
CA CYS A 234 5.52 3.87 -16.67
C CYS A 234 5.32 4.94 -17.74
N VAL A 235 4.64 6.01 -17.32
CA VAL A 235 4.37 7.20 -18.14
C VAL A 235 5.67 7.93 -18.54
N PHE A 236 6.71 7.83 -17.69
CA PHE A 236 8.04 8.38 -17.96
C PHE A 236 9.04 7.23 -18.14
N LEU A 237 9.34 6.90 -19.39
CA LEU A 237 10.48 6.07 -19.75
C LEU A 237 11.56 6.98 -20.31
N GLN A 238 12.42 7.54 -19.46
CA GLN A 238 13.71 8.03 -19.95
C GLN A 238 14.74 6.92 -19.81
N PHE A 239 14.89 6.15 -20.89
CA PHE A 239 16.12 5.42 -21.14
C PHE A 239 17.20 6.45 -21.49
N ASN A 240 17.95 6.90 -20.48
CA ASN A 240 19.32 7.41 -20.58
C ASN A 240 19.91 7.64 -19.18
N GLY A 241 20.32 6.55 -18.53
CA GLY A 241 21.41 6.58 -17.55
C GLY A 241 21.18 7.14 -16.14
N VAL A 242 20.07 7.82 -15.81
CA VAL A 242 19.84 8.33 -14.44
C VAL A 242 18.35 8.31 -14.05
N GLU A 243 18.08 7.68 -12.90
CA GLU A 243 16.88 7.71 -12.05
C GLU A 243 15.49 7.46 -12.68
N PHE A 244 14.94 6.28 -12.36
CA PHE A 244 13.49 6.09 -12.31
C PHE A 244 12.91 7.07 -11.27
N VAL A 245 12.07 8.00 -11.71
CA VAL A 245 11.15 8.70 -10.80
C VAL A 245 10.00 7.75 -10.47
N SER A 246 10.29 6.72 -9.69
CA SER A 246 9.32 6.20 -8.75
C SER A 246 9.35 7.17 -7.58
N ILE A 247 8.20 7.77 -7.26
CA ILE A 247 8.07 8.58 -6.05
C ILE A 247 8.41 7.65 -4.90
N LYS A 248 9.64 7.73 -4.37
CA LYS A 248 10.08 6.99 -3.18
C LYS A 248 9.53 7.66 -1.93
#